data_AF-I0RAG7-F1
#
_entry.id   AF-I0RAG7-F1
#
_cell.length_a   1.000
_cell.length_b   1.000
_cell.length_c   1.000
_cell.angle_alpha   90.00
_cell.angle_beta   90.00
_cell.angle_gamma   90.00
#
_symmetry.space_group_name_H-M   'P 1'
#
loop_
_entity.id
_entity.type
_entity.pdbx_description
1 polymer ?
#
loop_
_entity_poly.entity_id
_entity_poly.type
_entity_poly.pdbx_seq_one_letter_code
_entity_poly.pdbx_strand_id
1 'polypeptide(L)' 'MDFTLDKKHEMARTLFREFAEKEVKPLAIEVDETEIFPRETVNKMAKYGFLGIPVAKEFGGQGA' A
#
# COMPACT_ATOMS: atom_id res chain seq x y z
N MET A 1 2.73 23.99 16.82
CA MET A 1 2.31 22.65 16.33
C MET A 1 3.49 22.05 15.60
N ASP A 2 3.77 20.78 15.83
CA ASP A 2 4.75 20.02 15.06
C ASP A 2 4.01 19.23 13.98
N PHE A 3 4.51 19.31 12.75
CA PHE A 3 3.94 18.67 11.56
C PHE A 3 4.90 17.63 10.95
N THR A 4 5.99 17.33 11.64
CA THR A 4 6.95 16.32 11.20
C THR A 4 6.37 14.92 11.41
N LEU A 5 6.68 14.02 10.48
CA LEU A 5 6.36 12.60 10.62
C LEU A 5 7.39 11.96 11.55
N ASP A 6 6.92 11.09 12.45
CA ASP A 6 7.84 10.23 13.17
C ASP A 6 8.50 9.20 12.23
N LYS A 7 9.52 8.52 12.76
CA LYS A 7 10.31 7.54 12.01
C LYS A 7 9.46 6.38 11.46
N LYS A 8 8.42 5.93 12.17
CA LYS A 8 7.55 4.85 11.72
C LYS A 8 6.75 5.29 10.51
N HIS A 9 6.18 6.50 10.54
CA HIS A 9 5.45 7.08 9.42
C HIS A 9 6.36 7.37 8.21
N GLU A 10 7.58 7.83 8.42
CA GLU A 10 8.57 8.02 7.34
C GLU A 10 8.96 6.71 6.64
N MET A 11 9.17 5.65 7.41
CA MET A 11 9.44 4.31 6.87
C MET A 11 8.22 3.78 6.09
N ALA A 12 7.02 3.93 6.65
CA ALA A 12 5.79 3.53 5.97
C ALA A 12 5.61 4.29 4.64
N ARG A 13 5.82 5.61 4.63
CA ARG A 13 5.76 6.45 3.43
C ARG A 13 6.73 5.98 2.34
N THR A 14 7.96 5.63 2.72
CA THR A 14 8.96 5.09 1.79
C THR A 14 8.50 3.77 1.19
N LEU A 15 8.01 2.85 2.03
CA LEU A 15 7.50 1.55 1.60
C LEU A 15 6.33 1.67 0.61
N PHE A 16 5.35 2.54 0.90
CA PHE A 16 4.21 2.77 0.00
C PHE A 16 4.66 3.38 -1.33
N ARG A 17 5.60 4.32 -1.31
CA ARG A 17 6.14 4.95 -2.52
C ARG A 17 6.80 3.90 -3.41
N GLU A 18 7.68 3.08 -2.85
CA GLU A 18 8.36 2.05 -3.63
C GLU A 18 7.39 1.05 -4.26
N PHE A 19 6.38 0.62 -3.50
CA PHE A 19 5.34 -0.25 -4.05
C PHE A 19 4.57 0.41 -5.19
N ALA A 20 4.16 1.68 -5.01
CA ALA A 20 3.44 2.41 -6.04
C ALA A 20 4.27 2.56 -7.33
N GLU A 21 5.57 2.87 -7.20
CA GLU A 21 6.47 3.04 -8.33
C GLU A 21 6.76 1.74 -9.07
N LYS A 22 6.93 0.62 -8.35
CA LYS A 22 7.34 -0.68 -8.92
C LYS A 22 6.16 -1.54 -9.37
N GLU A 23 5.03 -1.48 -8.68
CA GLU A 23 3.92 -2.44 -8.84
C GLU A 23 2.65 -1.80 -9.41
N VAL A 24 2.41 -0.51 -9.15
CA VAL A 24 1.19 0.19 -9.60
C VAL A 24 1.46 0.97 -10.89
N LYS A 25 2.48 1.83 -10.89
CA LYS A 25 2.81 2.74 -12.00
C LYS A 25 2.97 2.03 -13.36
N PRO A 26 3.64 0.87 -13.48
CA PRO A 26 3.82 0.23 -14.79
C PRO A 26 2.51 -0.26 -15.43
N LEU A 27 1.49 -0.55 -14.62
CA LEU A 27 0.22 -1.11 -15.05
C LEU A 27 -0.91 -0.07 -15.09
N ALA A 28 -0.70 1.13 -14.53
CA ALA A 28 -1.76 2.10 -14.28
C ALA A 28 -2.53 2.52 -15.54
N ILE A 29 -1.81 2.77 -16.66
CA ILE A 29 -2.43 3.17 -17.93
C ILE A 29 -3.28 2.04 -18.51
N GLU A 30 -2.72 0.83 -18.61
CA GLU A 30 -3.43 -0.34 -19.15
C GLU A 30 -4.67 -0.67 -18.32
N VAL A 31 -4.56 -0.62 -16.99
CA VAL A 31 -5.66 -0.87 -16.06
C VAL A 31 -6.82 0.12 -16.25
N ASP A 32 -6.49 1.39 -16.48
CA ASP A 32 -7.47 2.44 -16.74
C ASP A 32 -8.13 2.26 -18.13
N GLU A 33 -7.32 2.11 -19.19
CA GLU A 33 -7.81 1.97 -20.56
C GLU A 33 -8.67 0.71 -20.78
N THR A 34 -8.37 -0.37 -20.06
CA THR A 34 -9.06 -1.66 -20.20
C THR A 34 -10.15 -1.87 -19.14
N GLU A 35 -10.30 -0.95 -18.19
CA GLU A 35 -11.24 -1.02 -17.07
C GLU A 35 -11.16 -2.33 -16.25
N ILE A 36 -9.99 -2.98 -16.23
CA ILE A 36 -9.80 -4.24 -15.51
C ILE A 36 -9.50 -3.99 -14.04
N PHE A 37 -9.98 -4.86 -13.16
CA PHE A 37 -9.56 -4.84 -11.77
C PHE A 37 -8.19 -5.52 -11.61
N PRO A 38 -7.13 -4.83 -11.14
CA PRO A 38 -5.77 -5.37 -11.08
C PRO A 38 -5.58 -6.32 -9.89
N ARG A 39 -6.19 -7.51 -9.97
CA ARG A 39 -6.19 -8.53 -8.90
C ARG A 39 -4.80 -8.88 -8.40
N GLU A 40 -3.85 -9.02 -9.31
CA GLU A 40 -2.44 -9.33 -8.99
C GLU A 40 -1.82 -8.25 -8.09
N THR A 41 -1.96 -6.98 -8.46
CA THR A 41 -1.43 -5.85 -7.68
C THR A 41 -2.10 -5.78 -6.31
N VAL A 42 -3.42 -5.97 -6.23
CA VAL A 42 -4.15 -5.97 -4.95
C VAL A 42 -3.75 -7.17 -4.07
N ASN A 43 -3.55 -8.35 -4.65
CA ASN A 43 -3.03 -9.52 -3.93
C ASN A 43 -1.63 -9.26 -3.38
N LYS A 44 -0.78 -8.52 -4.12
CA LYS A 44 0.51 -8.06 -3.59
C LYS A 44 0.31 -7.10 -2.43
N MET A 45 -0.57 -6.09 -2.53
CA MET A 45 -0.88 -5.18 -1.42
C MET A 45 -1.31 -5.92 -0.14
N ALA A 46 -2.12 -6.98 -0.28
CA ALA A 46 -2.53 -7.83 0.84
C ALA A 46 -1.32 -8.51 1.51
N LYS A 47 -0.39 -9.08 0.73
CA LYS A 47 0.84 -9.72 1.25
C LYS A 47 1.76 -8.73 1.97
N TYR A 48 1.77 -7.47 1.56
CA TYR A 48 2.51 -6.40 2.23
C TYR A 48 1.80 -5.86 3.48
N GLY A 49 0.58 -6.32 3.77
CA GLY A 49 -0.21 -5.89 4.93
C GLY A 49 -0.85 -4.51 4.78
N PHE A 50 -0.95 -3.99 3.56
CA PHE A 50 -1.47 -2.63 3.31
C PHE A 50 -2.98 -2.51 3.48
N LEU A 51 -3.71 -3.60 3.31
CA LEU A 51 -5.18 -3.60 3.34
C LEU A 51 -5.77 -3.65 4.76
N GLY A 52 -4.94 -3.77 5.80
CA GLY A 52 -5.37 -3.95 7.19
C GLY A 52 -4.61 -3.09 8.19
N ILE A 53 -4.11 -1.93 7.78
CA ILE A 53 -3.25 -1.06 8.61
C ILE A 53 -3.87 -0.75 10.00
N PRO A 54 -5.11 -0.22 10.10
CA PRO A 54 -5.72 0.10 11.38
C PRO A 54 -6.31 -1.12 12.11
N VAL A 55 -6.42 -2.27 11.45
CA VAL A 55 -7.05 -3.47 12.01
C VAL A 55 -6.08 -4.12 13.00
N ALA A 56 -6.58 -4.54 14.17
CA ALA A 56 -5.74 -5.18 15.18
C ALA A 56 -5.11 -6.49 14.66
N LYS A 57 -3.93 -6.83 15.20
CA LYS A 57 -3.18 -8.03 14.80
C LYS A 57 -3.92 -9.34 15.06
N GLU A 58 -4.76 -9.40 16.10
CA GLU A 58 -5.58 -10.57 16.41
C GLU A 58 -6.59 -10.92 15.31
N PHE A 59 -6.95 -9.93 14.47
CA PHE A 59 -7.82 -10.10 13.30
C PHE A 59 -7.03 -10.16 11.99
N GLY A 60 -5.70 -10.27 12.04
CA GLY A 60 -4.83 -10.34 10.87
C GLY A 60 -4.45 -8.99 10.26
N GLY A 61 -4.68 -7.87 10.96
CA GLY A 61 -4.21 -6.54 10.54
C GLY A 61 -2.85 -6.15 11.11
N GLN A 62 -2.44 -4.88 10.92
CA GLN A 62 -1.14 -4.38 11.36
C GLN A 62 -1.17 -3.72 12.75
N GLY A 63 -2.34 -3.28 13.21
CA GLY A 63 -2.55 -2.61 14.50
C GLY A 63 -1.74 -1.32 14.65
N ALA A 64 -1.61 -0.56 13.55
CA ALA A 64 -0.64 0.51 13.41
C ALA A 64 -1.23 1.91 13.53
#